data_AF-A0A357A964-F1
#
_entry.id   AF-A0A357A964-F1
#
_cell.length_a   1.000
_cell.length_b   1.000
_cell.length_c   1.000
_cell.angle_alpha   90.00
_cell.angle_beta   90.00
_cell.angle_gamma   90.00
#
_symmetry.space_group_name_H-M   'P 1'
#
loop_
_entity.id
_entity.type
_entity.pdbx_description
1 polymer ?
#
loop_
_entity_poly.entity_id
_entity_poly.type
_entity_poly.pdbx_seq_one_letter_code
_entity_poly.pdbx_strand_id
1 'polypeptide(L)' 'MDVKKTEIIAFEMMSNGGSRRIRESMVLLGLAIGLLEMGLERDRTSNNTTVGTWFLAQLQNSSAINPSGE' A
#
# COMPACT_ATOMS: atom_id res chain seq x y z
N MET A 1 19.83 3.88 15.55
CA MET A 1 18.62 3.10 15.88
C MET A 1 18.17 2.47 14.57
N ASP A 2 18.28 1.14 14.44
CA ASP A 2 17.89 0.42 13.23
C ASP A 2 16.40 0.06 13.36
N VAL A 3 15.54 0.75 12.61
CA VAL A 3 14.08 0.54 12.66
C VAL A 3 13.77 -0.66 11.76
N LYS A 4 13.83 -1.86 12.31
CA LYS A 4 13.70 -3.11 11.52
C LYS A 4 12.29 -3.42 11.04
N LYS A 5 11.26 -2.81 11.60
CA LYS A 5 9.87 -3.09 11.21
C LYS A 5 9.30 -1.98 10.35
N THR A 6 8.97 -2.29 9.11
CA THR A 6 8.14 -1.44 8.26
C THR A 6 6.68 -1.79 8.55
N GLU A 7 5.99 -0.96 9.32
CA GLU A 7 4.55 -1.09 9.55
C GLU A 7 3.89 0.25 9.28
N ILE A 8 2.89 0.25 8.39
CA ILE A 8 2.06 1.41 8.10
C ILE A 8 0.72 1.21 8.80
N ILE A 9 0.43 2.12 9.73
CA ILE A 9 -0.87 2.15 10.40
C ILE A 9 -1.67 3.33 9.85
N ALA A 10 -2.59 3.02 8.93
CA ALA A 10 -3.46 4.01 8.31
C ALA A 10 -4.81 4.07 9.05
N PHE A 11 -5.34 5.29 9.20
CA PHE A 11 -6.64 5.53 9.83
C PHE A 11 -7.47 6.47 8.97
N GLU A 12 -8.79 6.24 8.98
CA GLU A 12 -9.78 7.23 8.56
C GLU A 12 -10.36 7.95 9.77
N MET A 13 -10.73 9.21 9.59
CA MET A 13 -11.42 10.00 10.62
C MET A 13 -12.93 9.83 10.46
N MET A 14 -13.59 9.40 11.52
CA MET A 14 -15.04 9.21 11.56
C MET A 14 -15.73 10.51 12.00
N SER A 15 -16.96 10.72 11.53
CA SER A 15 -17.76 11.92 11.85
C SER A 15 -18.12 12.06 13.33
N ASN A 16 -18.08 10.95 14.09
CA ASN A 16 -18.30 10.92 15.53
C ASN A 16 -17.05 11.28 16.36
N GLY A 17 -15.98 11.76 15.71
CA GLY A 17 -14.70 12.07 16.37
C GLY A 17 -13.82 10.84 16.64
N GLY A 18 -14.26 9.64 16.27
CA GLY A 18 -13.45 8.43 16.32
C GLY A 18 -12.50 8.29 15.14
N SER A 19 -11.65 7.27 15.19
CA SER A 19 -10.84 6.84 14.05
C SER A 19 -11.01 5.35 13.81
N ARG A 20 -10.96 4.94 12.54
CA ARG A 20 -11.03 3.53 12.14
C ARG A 20 -9.76 3.17 11.39
N ARG A 21 -9.13 2.06 11.76
CA ARG A 21 -7.97 1.55 11.02
C ARG A 21 -8.43 1.10 9.63
N ILE A 22 -7.71 1.53 8.61
CA ILE A 22 -7.95 1.16 7.21
C ILE A 22 -6.80 0.30 6.68
N ARG A 23 -7.12 -0.60 5.76
CA ARG A 23 -6.15 -1.48 5.09
C ARG A 23 -5.96 -1.13 3.62
N GLU A 24 -6.73 -0.18 3.12
CA GLU A 24 -6.68 0.34 1.75
C GLU A 24 -6.61 1.86 1.80
N SER A 25 -6.01 2.46 0.78
CA SER A 25 -5.89 3.91 0.64
C SER A 25 -7.24 4.52 0.29
N MET A 26 -7.60 5.60 0.98
CA MET A 26 -8.76 6.41 0.64
C MET A 26 -8.48 7.43 -0.48
N VAL A 27 -7.21 7.65 -0.83
CA VAL A 27 -6.79 8.61 -1.87
C VAL A 27 -6.55 7.90 -3.20
N LEU A 28 -5.93 6.72 -3.13
CA LEU A 28 -5.65 5.89 -4.29
C LEU A 28 -6.60 4.69 -4.26
N LEU A 29 -7.67 4.77 -5.07
CA LEU A 29 -8.69 3.72 -5.17
C LEU A 29 -8.05 2.35 -5.39
N GLY A 30 -8.36 1.40 -4.51
CA GLY A 30 -7.90 0.01 -4.59
C GLY A 30 -6.45 -0.22 -4.17
N LEU A 31 -5.73 0.78 -3.67
CA LEU A 31 -4.36 0.59 -3.20
C LEU A 31 -4.33 0.00 -1.78
N ALA A 32 -3.94 -1.26 -1.66
CA ALA A 32 -3.70 -1.89 -0.37
C ALA A 32 -2.51 -1.25 0.37
N ILE A 33 -2.68 -0.94 1.66
CA ILE A 33 -1.61 -0.43 2.54
C ILE A 33 -0.48 -1.45 2.66
N GLY A 34 -0.78 -2.75 2.61
CA GLY A 34 0.24 -3.80 2.57
C GLY A 34 1.16 -3.72 1.34
N LEU A 35 0.70 -3.17 0.21
CA LEU A 35 1.55 -2.96 -0.96
C LEU A 35 2.55 -1.83 -0.74
N LEU A 36 2.16 -0.80 0.02
CA LEU A 36 3.06 0.27 0.43
C LEU A 36 4.13 -0.25 1.40
N GLU A 37 3.76 -1.10 2.36
CA GLU A 37 4.71 -1.75 3.28
C GLU A 37 5.74 -2.59 2.52
N MET A 38 5.30 -3.37 1.52
CA MET A 38 6.21 -4.15 0.68
C MET A 38 7.17 -3.27 -0.14
N GLY A 39 6.72 -2.10 -0.60
CA GLY A 39 7.57 -1.14 -1.31
C GLY A 39 8.63 -0.54 -0.40
N LEU A 40 8.23 -0.09 0.79
CA LEU A 40 9.15 0.45 1.80
C LEU A 40 10.16 -0.59 2.28
N GLU A 41 9.76 -1.86 2.42
CA GLU A 41 10.71 -2.92 2.77
C GLU A 41 11.74 -3.16 1.67
N ARG A 42 11.33 -3.10 0.39
CA ARG A 42 12.25 -3.21 -0.76
C ARG A 42 13.21 -2.02 -0.85
N ASP A 43 12.76 -0.81 -0.51
CA ASP A 43 13.57 0.42 -0.52
C ASP A 43 14.79 0.34 0.43
N ARG A 44 14.72 -0.49 1.47
CA ARG A 44 15.85 -0.71 2.39
C ARG A 44 17.03 -1.43 1.75
N THR A 45 16.81 -2.14 0.65
CA THR A 45 17.81 -3.00 0.01
C THR A 45 17.99 -2.73 -1.48
N SER A 46 17.19 -1.81 -2.04
CA SER A 46 17.18 -1.48 -3.47
C SER A 46 17.12 0.03 -3.67
N ASN A 47 17.37 0.48 -4.90
CA ASN A 47 17.26 1.90 -5.23
C ASN A 47 15.79 2.28 -5.56
N ASN A 48 15.48 3.56 -5.38
CA ASN A 48 14.14 4.10 -5.53
C ASN A 48 13.55 3.86 -6.94
N THR A 49 14.38 3.83 -7.99
CA THR A 49 13.94 3.59 -9.39
C THR A 49 13.45 2.15 -9.58
N THR A 50 14.19 1.18 -9.05
CA THR A 50 13.82 -0.24 -9.09
C THR A 50 12.54 -0.49 -8.28
N VAL A 51 12.45 0.09 -7.09
CA VAL A 51 11.26 -0.02 -6.23
C VAL A 51 10.05 0.61 -6.90
N GLY A 52 10.20 1.81 -7.49
CA GLY A 52 9.13 2.50 -8.21
C GLY A 52 8.63 1.70 -9.42
N THR A 53 9.54 1.12 -10.21
CA THR A 53 9.18 0.27 -11.37
C THR A 53 8.42 -0.98 -10.91
N TRP A 54 8.90 -1.65 -9.87
CA TRP A 54 8.21 -2.80 -9.29
C TRP A 54 6.82 -2.44 -8.75
N PHE A 55 6.71 -1.32 -8.04
CA PHE A 55 5.45 -0.87 -7.44
C PHE A 55 4.40 -0.59 -8.50
N LEU A 56 4.77 0.10 -9.59
CA LEU A 56 3.87 0.34 -10.73
C LEU A 56 3.38 -0.96 -11.37
N ALA A 57 4.26 -1.95 -11.54
CA ALA A 57 3.88 -3.27 -12.05
C ALA A 57 2.87 -3.97 -11.12
N GLN A 58 3.00 -3.83 -9.80
CA GLN A 58 2.01 -4.37 -8.85
C GLN A 58 0.64 -3.69 -8.99
N LEU A 59 0.59 -2.36 -9.19
CA LEU A 59 -0.67 -1.65 -9.41
C LEU A 59 -1.40 -2.11 -10.69
N GLN A 60 -0.63 -2.33 -11.76
CA GLN A 60 -1.16 -2.82 -13.03
C GLN A 60 -1.69 -4.25 -12.90
N ASN A 61 -0.99 -5.11 -12.15
CA ASN A 61 -1.39 -6.49 -11.94
C ASN A 61 -2.63 -6.61 -11.03
N SER A 62 -2.73 -5.78 -9.98
CA SER A 62 -3.91 -5.73 -9.10
C SER A 62 -5.17 -5.30 -9.85
N SER A 63 -5.04 -4.43 -10.86
CA SER A 63 -6.15 -4.00 -11.72
C SER A 63 -6.61 -5.09 -12.70
N ALA A 64 -5.77 -6.09 -12.97
CA ALA A 64 -6.05 -7.18 -13.92
C ALA A 64 -6.73 -8.40 -13.26
N ILE A 65 -6.90 -8.42 -11.92
CA ILE A 65 -7.57 -9.51 -11.19
C ILE A 65 -9.05 -9.15 -10.97
N ASN A 66 -9.73 -8.77 -12.05
CA ASN A 66 -11.18 -8.94 -12.13
C ASN A 66 -11.59 -9.47 -13.52
N PRO A 67 -11.25 -10.73 -13.87
CA PRO A 67 -12.04 -11.47 -14.83
C PRO A 67 -13.24 -12.06 -14.09
N SER A 68 -14.43 -11.79 -14.61
CA SER A 68 -15.68 -12.48 -14.26
C SER A 68 -16.44 -11.96 -13.03
N GLY A 69 -17.21 -10.90 -13.26
CA GLY A 69 -18.58 -10.84 -12.77
C GLY A 69 -19.51 -11.23 -13.92
N GLU A 70 -19.89 -12.51 -13.97
CA GLU A 70 -21.14 -12.98 -14.57
C GLU A 70 -22.36 -12.45 -13.79
#